data_AF-A0AAD1V7S6-F1
#
_entry.id   AF-A0AAD1V7S6-F1
#
_cell.length_a   1.000
_cell.length_b   1.000
_cell.length_c   1.000
_cell.angle_alpha   90.00
_cell.angle_beta   90.00
_cell.angle_gamma   90.00
#
_symmetry.space_group_name_H-M   'P 1'
#
loop_
_entity.id
_entity.type
_entity.pdbx_description
1 polymer ?
#
loop_
_entity_poly.entity_id
_entity_poly.type
_entity_poly.pdbx_seq_one_letter_code
_entity_poly.pdbx_strand_id
1 'polypeptide(L)'
;METNELKTPHALVNWEPAISPSGLAFIAPNGLNKSDVLTIYRDIENWLSETAVKWGEVRLLYNGAKQGLRKIGASATMSNSTPKPSEPVNPKINPITLRPDDDYQRVTEFLLSHWQDGKSVCVVSQIDNRCLFQNDKLLPARAIIQPSEWIGQNYLWYWRDSMDDYKQLRELLTRDVYIPKFEYRLRRPDGSMARYLTDYYTANYLGVPVRIGVSDVSEWELINH
;
A
#
# COMPACT_ATOMS: atom_id res chain seq x y z
N MET A 1 -21.86 26.14 -16.78
CA MET A 1 -20.70 25.34 -17.25
C MET A 1 -21.03 23.90 -16.93
N GLU A 2 -21.42 23.13 -17.94
CA GLU A 2 -21.70 21.71 -17.79
C GLU A 2 -20.40 21.00 -17.40
N THR A 3 -20.40 20.33 -16.25
CA THR A 3 -19.32 19.42 -15.87
C THR A 3 -19.39 18.23 -16.81
N ASN A 4 -18.52 18.19 -17.82
CA ASN A 4 -18.32 17.01 -18.67
C ASN A 4 -17.73 15.88 -17.80
N GLU A 5 -18.60 15.18 -17.07
CA GLU A 5 -18.24 13.92 -16.43
C GLU A 5 -18.04 12.90 -17.55
N LEU A 6 -16.79 12.49 -17.74
CA LEU A 6 -16.40 11.38 -18.61
C LEU A 6 -17.24 10.14 -18.26
N LYS A 7 -18.21 9.80 -19.12
CA LYS A 7 -19.04 8.61 -18.94
C LYS A 7 -18.18 7.37 -19.13
N THR A 8 -18.33 6.41 -18.21
CA THR A 8 -17.66 5.11 -18.33
C THR A 8 -18.10 4.39 -19.60
N PRO A 9 -17.16 3.86 -20.42
CA PRO A 9 -17.50 3.13 -21.64
C PRO A 9 -18.37 1.91 -21.37
N HIS A 10 -19.27 1.61 -22.31
CA HIS A 10 -20.12 0.41 -22.22
C HIS A 10 -19.30 -0.90 -22.07
N ALA A 11 -18.10 -0.95 -22.65
CA ALA A 11 -17.19 -2.09 -22.54
C ALA A 11 -16.75 -2.41 -21.09
N LEU A 12 -16.85 -1.44 -20.17
CA LEU A 12 -16.46 -1.58 -18.77
C LEU A 12 -17.65 -1.75 -17.81
N VAL A 13 -18.89 -1.83 -18.31
CA VAL A 13 -20.12 -1.87 -17.47
C VAL A 13 -20.13 -3.04 -16.48
N ASN A 14 -19.55 -4.18 -16.85
CA ASN A 14 -19.48 -5.37 -16.02
C ASN A 14 -18.12 -5.55 -15.32
N TRP A 15 -17.26 -4.54 -15.36
CA TRP A 15 -15.96 -4.57 -14.73
C TRP A 15 -16.04 -3.97 -13.33
N GLU A 16 -15.38 -4.59 -12.37
CA GLU A 16 -15.45 -4.15 -10.97
C GLU A 16 -14.42 -3.06 -10.70
N PRO A 17 -14.81 -1.86 -10.23
CA PRO A 17 -13.86 -0.83 -9.87
C PRO A 17 -13.08 -1.22 -8.61
N ALA A 18 -11.78 -0.94 -8.63
CA ALA A 18 -10.85 -1.16 -7.53
C ALA A 18 -9.93 0.06 -7.36
N ILE A 19 -9.45 0.25 -6.14
CA ILE A 19 -8.49 1.31 -5.82
C ILE A 19 -7.09 0.78 -6.11
N SER A 20 -6.35 1.47 -6.98
CA SER A 20 -4.90 1.33 -7.12
C SER A 20 -4.22 2.48 -6.36
N PRO A 21 -3.09 2.26 -5.67
CA PRO A 21 -2.30 3.36 -5.08
C PRO A 21 -1.89 4.44 -6.10
N SER A 22 -1.83 4.07 -7.38
CA SER A 22 -1.45 4.93 -8.49
C SER A 22 -2.63 5.50 -9.30
N GLY A 23 -3.87 5.12 -8.98
CA GLY A 23 -5.05 5.63 -9.68
C GLY A 23 -6.25 4.67 -9.70
N LEU A 24 -6.98 4.66 -10.81
CA LEU A 24 -8.20 3.87 -10.98
C LEU A 24 -7.87 2.48 -11.54
N ALA A 25 -8.49 1.43 -11.02
CA ALA A 25 -8.36 0.10 -11.61
C ALA A 25 -9.74 -0.53 -11.88
N PHE A 26 -9.84 -1.27 -12.98
CA PHE A 26 -11.02 -2.06 -13.33
C PHE A 26 -10.63 -3.53 -13.41
N ILE A 27 -11.31 -4.37 -12.63
CA ILE A 27 -11.10 -5.80 -12.59
C ILE A 27 -12.04 -6.47 -13.59
N ALA A 28 -11.47 -7.24 -14.51
CA ALA A 28 -12.21 -7.98 -15.51
C ALA A 28 -13.15 -9.01 -14.86
N PRO A 29 -14.36 -9.20 -15.40
CA PRO A 29 -15.28 -10.23 -14.90
C PRO A 29 -14.73 -11.64 -15.14
N ASN A 30 -15.25 -12.59 -14.37
CA ASN A 30 -14.86 -14.00 -14.49
C ASN A 30 -15.13 -14.51 -15.91
N GLY A 31 -14.12 -15.13 -16.54
CA GLY A 31 -14.23 -15.69 -17.88
C GLY A 31 -13.57 -14.87 -18.99
N LEU A 32 -13.22 -13.59 -18.74
CA LEU A 32 -12.42 -12.83 -19.70
C LEU A 32 -10.96 -13.29 -19.69
N ASN A 33 -10.44 -13.62 -20.86
CA ASN A 33 -9.04 -13.98 -21.04
C ASN A 33 -8.18 -12.72 -21.33
N LYS A 34 -6.86 -12.88 -21.34
CA LYS A 34 -5.92 -11.77 -21.58
C LYS A 34 -6.11 -11.11 -22.95
N SER A 35 -6.41 -11.87 -24.00
CA SER A 35 -6.64 -11.32 -25.34
C SER A 35 -7.86 -10.43 -25.40
N ASP A 36 -8.97 -10.81 -24.74
CA ASP A 36 -10.19 -10.02 -24.71
C ASP A 36 -9.97 -8.68 -23.99
N VAL A 37 -9.22 -8.70 -22.89
CA VAL A 37 -8.82 -7.49 -22.14
C VAL A 37 -7.97 -6.55 -23.00
N LEU A 38 -7.03 -7.09 -23.78
CA LEU A 38 -6.18 -6.27 -24.67
C LEU A 38 -6.98 -5.67 -25.83
N THR A 39 -7.97 -6.38 -26.36
CA THR A 39 -8.88 -5.83 -27.37
C THR A 39 -9.68 -4.68 -26.79
N ILE A 40 -10.30 -4.88 -25.62
CA ILE A 40 -11.06 -3.82 -24.93
C ILE A 40 -10.17 -2.62 -24.64
N TYR A 41 -8.93 -2.82 -24.18
CA TYR A 41 -7.98 -1.73 -23.93
C TYR A 41 -7.80 -0.83 -25.15
N ARG A 42 -7.60 -1.41 -26.34
CA ARG A 42 -7.42 -0.67 -27.59
C ARG A 42 -8.69 0.09 -27.99
N ASP A 43 -9.85 -0.51 -27.80
CA ASP A 43 -11.14 0.10 -28.15
C ASP A 43 -11.47 1.33 -27.30
N ILE A 44 -10.92 1.41 -26.08
CA ILE A 44 -11.16 2.53 -25.15
C ILE A 44 -9.89 3.31 -24.80
N GLU A 45 -8.81 3.18 -25.58
CA GLU A 45 -7.49 3.73 -25.27
C GLU A 45 -7.53 5.24 -25.03
N ASN A 46 -8.21 6.00 -25.91
CA ASN A 46 -8.37 7.45 -25.76
C ASN A 46 -9.07 7.81 -24.44
N TRP A 47 -10.12 7.07 -24.08
CA TRP A 47 -10.83 7.28 -22.82
C TRP A 47 -9.95 6.96 -21.61
N LEU A 48 -9.13 5.90 -21.69
CA LEU A 48 -8.17 5.56 -20.64
C LEU A 48 -7.12 6.66 -20.46
N SER A 49 -6.60 7.22 -21.55
CA SER A 49 -5.65 8.34 -21.50
C SER A 49 -6.26 9.60 -20.90
N GLU A 50 -7.46 10.01 -21.34
CA GLU A 50 -8.18 11.16 -20.79
C GLU A 50 -8.52 10.97 -19.31
N THR A 51 -8.92 9.75 -18.94
CA THR A 51 -9.22 9.39 -17.55
C THR A 51 -7.94 9.36 -16.72
N ALA A 52 -6.80 8.89 -17.26
CA ALA A 52 -5.51 8.92 -16.58
C ALA A 52 -5.01 10.34 -16.34
N VAL A 53 -5.27 11.30 -17.26
CA VAL A 53 -4.97 12.72 -17.00
C VAL A 53 -5.71 13.22 -15.75
N LYS A 54 -6.93 12.74 -15.50
CA LYS A 54 -7.73 13.12 -14.33
C LYS A 54 -7.39 12.34 -13.06
N TRP A 55 -7.01 11.06 -13.20
CA TRP A 55 -6.89 10.11 -12.07
C TRP A 55 -5.46 9.56 -11.84
N GLY A 56 -4.48 10.08 -12.57
CA GLY A 56 -3.08 9.65 -12.55
C GLY A 56 -2.83 8.44 -13.45
N GLU A 57 -3.30 7.27 -13.03
CA GLU A 57 -3.17 6.02 -13.78
C GLU A 57 -4.52 5.31 -13.89
N VAL A 58 -4.79 4.65 -15.01
CA VAL A 58 -5.96 3.76 -15.17
C VAL A 58 -5.49 2.37 -15.60
N ARG A 59 -5.84 1.35 -14.83
CA ARG A 59 -5.45 -0.04 -15.07
C ARG A 59 -6.64 -0.93 -15.42
N LEU A 60 -6.47 -1.77 -16.44
CA LEU A 60 -7.35 -2.91 -16.70
C LEU A 60 -6.67 -4.17 -16.19
N LEU A 61 -7.31 -4.86 -15.24
CA LEU A 61 -6.71 -5.97 -14.52
C LEU A 61 -7.41 -7.27 -14.91
N TYR A 62 -6.66 -8.19 -15.51
CA TYR A 62 -7.15 -9.54 -15.75
C TYR A 62 -7.11 -10.37 -14.45
N ASN A 63 -8.01 -11.33 -14.36
CA ASN A 63 -8.36 -12.08 -13.14
C ASN A 63 -7.17 -12.81 -12.45
N GLY A 64 -6.06 -13.01 -13.15
CA GLY A 64 -4.83 -13.60 -12.59
C GLY A 64 -3.99 -12.65 -11.73
N ALA A 65 -4.27 -11.34 -11.73
CA ALA A 65 -3.56 -10.32 -10.95
C ALA A 65 -4.17 -10.07 -9.54
N LYS A 66 -5.08 -10.95 -9.08
CA LYS A 66 -5.90 -10.77 -7.85
C LYS A 66 -5.13 -10.73 -6.52
N GLN A 67 -3.82 -10.96 -6.50
CA GLN A 67 -3.00 -10.84 -5.30
C GLN A 67 -2.60 -9.37 -5.04
N GLY A 68 -3.53 -8.56 -4.52
CA GLY A 68 -3.15 -7.23 -3.98
C GLY A 68 -4.20 -6.13 -4.05
N LEU A 69 -5.28 -6.31 -4.81
CA LEU A 69 -6.25 -5.23 -5.06
C LEU A 69 -7.53 -5.41 -4.22
N ARG A 70 -7.87 -4.39 -3.43
CA ARG A 70 -9.12 -4.37 -2.64
C ARG A 70 -10.28 -3.98 -3.55
N LYS A 71 -11.30 -4.85 -3.62
CA LYS A 71 -12.58 -4.59 -4.30
C LYS A 71 -13.38 -3.55 -3.53
N ILE A 72 -13.84 -2.49 -4.20
CA ILE A 72 -14.75 -1.52 -3.59
C ILE A 72 -16.16 -2.15 -3.52
N GLY A 73 -16.77 -2.20 -2.34
CA GLY A 73 -18.18 -2.56 -2.17
C GLY A 73 -18.50 -4.03 -1.81
N ALA A 74 -17.52 -4.92 -1.70
CA ALA A 74 -17.75 -6.26 -1.12
C ALA A 74 -17.48 -6.24 0.38
N SER A 75 -18.52 -5.96 1.17
CA SER A 75 -18.48 -6.12 2.62
C SER A 75 -18.19 -7.59 2.96
N ALA A 76 -17.16 -7.84 3.75
CA ALA A 76 -16.91 -9.15 4.34
C ALA A 76 -18.10 -9.49 5.25
N THR A 77 -18.90 -10.46 4.85
CA THR A 77 -19.93 -11.09 5.70
C THR A 77 -19.24 -11.75 6.89
N MET A 78 -19.17 -11.03 8.00
CA MET A 78 -19.00 -11.58 9.34
C MET A 78 -20.38 -12.03 9.82
N SER A 79 -20.48 -13.31 10.18
CA SER A 79 -21.70 -13.93 10.69
C SER A 79 -22.18 -13.25 11.98
N ASN A 80 -23.47 -12.90 11.93
CA ASN A 80 -24.37 -12.37 12.96
C ASN A 80 -24.03 -12.62 14.45
N SER A 81 -23.96 -11.53 15.21
CA SER A 81 -24.89 -11.29 16.32
C SER A 81 -25.12 -9.77 16.51
N THR A 82 -26.38 -9.36 16.58
CA THR A 82 -26.88 -7.97 16.72
C THR A 82 -27.67 -7.84 18.04
N PRO A 83 -28.07 -6.63 18.50
CA PRO A 83 -27.38 -5.33 18.52
C PRO A 83 -27.58 -4.55 19.85
N LYS A 84 -26.86 -3.44 20.08
CA LYS A 84 -27.44 -2.28 20.79
C LYS A 84 -26.91 -0.95 20.22
N PRO A 85 -27.75 0.11 20.22
CA PRO A 85 -27.63 1.24 19.32
C PRO A 85 -26.76 2.36 19.88
N SER A 86 -25.88 2.90 19.05
CA SER A 86 -25.40 4.28 19.19
C SER A 86 -25.36 4.93 17.81
N GLU A 87 -25.94 6.12 17.79
CA GLU A 87 -26.18 7.15 16.76
C GLU A 87 -25.26 7.25 15.51
N PRO A 88 -25.75 7.94 14.46
CA PRO A 88 -25.36 7.67 13.08
C PRO A 88 -23.99 8.25 12.76
N VAL A 89 -23.04 7.39 12.37
CA VAL A 89 -21.83 7.86 11.70
C VAL A 89 -22.23 8.32 10.29
N ASN A 90 -22.27 9.64 10.12
CA ASN A 90 -22.55 10.35 8.89
C ASN A 90 -21.67 9.82 7.73
N PRO A 91 -22.21 9.16 6.69
CA PRO A 91 -21.43 8.52 5.63
C PRO A 91 -21.11 9.53 4.53
N LYS A 92 -20.41 10.62 4.87
CA LYS A 92 -20.07 11.70 3.94
C LYS A 92 -18.60 12.12 3.96
N ILE A 93 -17.68 11.20 4.23
CA ILE A 93 -16.27 11.44 3.91
C ILE A 93 -15.88 10.47 2.80
N ASN A 94 -15.98 10.96 1.57
CA ASN A 94 -15.41 10.31 0.41
C ASN A 94 -13.87 10.36 0.59
N PRO A 95 -13.12 9.25 0.56
CA PRO A 95 -11.67 9.28 0.71
C PRO A 95 -10.96 10.10 -0.38
N ILE A 96 -11.64 10.40 -1.50
CA ILE A 96 -11.20 11.33 -2.57
C ILE A 96 -11.28 12.81 -2.13
N THR A 97 -11.99 13.11 -1.04
CA THR A 97 -12.11 14.45 -0.45
C THR A 97 -11.21 14.67 0.76
N LEU A 98 -10.36 13.69 1.12
CA LEU A 98 -9.23 13.94 1.98
C LEU A 98 -8.29 14.86 1.20
N ARG A 99 -8.45 16.17 1.41
CA ARG A 99 -7.33 17.09 1.22
C ARG A 99 -6.16 16.46 1.97
N PRO A 100 -4.93 16.51 1.43
CA PRO A 100 -3.74 16.35 2.24
C PRO A 100 -4.00 17.07 3.56
N ASP A 101 -4.18 16.33 4.65
CA ASP A 101 -4.14 16.95 5.94
C ASP A 101 -2.68 17.37 6.15
N ASP A 102 -2.46 18.29 7.09
CA ASP A 102 -1.11 18.74 7.40
C ASP A 102 -0.18 17.55 7.71
N ASP A 103 -0.74 16.44 8.23
CA ASP A 103 -0.05 15.20 8.48
C ASP A 103 0.44 14.52 7.20
N TYR A 104 -0.38 14.36 6.16
CA TYR A 104 0.06 13.80 4.88
C TYR A 104 1.18 14.62 4.23
N GLN A 105 1.04 15.95 4.20
CA GLN A 105 2.05 16.80 3.58
C GLN A 105 3.38 16.71 4.35
N ARG A 106 3.34 16.83 5.68
CA ARG A 106 4.54 16.73 6.53
C ARG A 106 5.21 15.38 6.42
N VAL A 107 4.44 14.29 6.40
CA VAL A 107 5.00 12.95 6.21
C VAL A 107 5.62 12.86 4.83
N THR A 108 4.95 13.32 3.77
CA THR A 108 5.51 13.28 2.41
C THR A 108 6.82 14.07 2.29
N GLU A 109 6.90 15.27 2.89
CA GLU A 109 8.13 16.06 2.96
C GLU A 109 9.23 15.33 3.74
N PHE A 110 8.88 14.69 4.85
CA PHE A 110 9.80 13.85 5.64
C PHE A 110 10.32 12.64 4.84
N LEU A 111 9.46 11.95 4.09
CA LEU A 111 9.86 10.83 3.24
C LEU A 111 10.81 11.31 2.13
N LEU A 112 10.49 12.46 1.53
CA LEU A 112 11.27 13.04 0.44
C LEU A 112 12.66 13.49 0.90
N SER A 113 12.78 14.13 2.06
CA SER A 113 14.08 14.57 2.58
C SER A 113 15.03 13.39 2.81
N HIS A 114 14.56 12.33 3.45
CA HIS A 114 15.37 11.12 3.67
C HIS A 114 15.71 10.39 2.37
N TRP A 115 14.80 10.40 1.39
CA TRP A 115 15.09 9.88 0.06
C TRP A 115 16.21 10.67 -0.64
N GLN A 116 16.18 12.01 -0.54
CA GLN A 116 17.24 12.89 -1.07
C GLN A 116 18.59 12.63 -0.38
N ASP A 117 18.57 12.31 0.91
CA ASP A 117 19.75 11.89 1.69
C ASP A 117 20.21 10.45 1.38
N GLY A 118 19.61 9.79 0.39
CA GLY A 118 19.99 8.45 -0.05
C GLY A 118 19.52 7.32 0.87
N LYS A 119 18.62 7.57 1.81
CA LYS A 119 18.11 6.56 2.75
C LYS A 119 17.01 5.71 2.13
N SER A 120 16.94 4.45 2.56
CA SER A 120 15.79 3.59 2.31
C SER A 120 14.68 3.91 3.31
N VAL A 121 13.49 4.17 2.80
CA VAL A 121 12.32 4.58 3.58
C VAL A 121 11.14 3.68 3.31
N CYS A 122 10.54 3.15 4.37
CA CYS A 122 9.39 2.25 4.33
C CYS A 122 8.28 2.74 5.26
N VAL A 123 7.04 2.76 4.80
CA VAL A 123 5.87 3.07 5.63
C VAL A 123 5.01 1.83 5.76
N VAL A 124 4.72 1.44 7.00
CA VAL A 124 3.92 0.24 7.29
C VAL A 124 2.80 0.58 8.27
N SER A 125 1.58 0.16 7.93
CA SER A 125 0.40 0.26 8.79
C SER A 125 0.62 -0.42 10.13
N GLN A 126 0.31 0.28 11.22
CA GLN A 126 0.33 -0.28 12.58
C GLN A 126 -0.93 -1.10 12.89
N ILE A 127 -1.94 -1.08 12.01
CA ILE A 127 -3.21 -1.82 12.19
C ILE A 127 -3.09 -3.23 11.59
N ASP A 128 -2.73 -3.32 10.31
CA ASP A 128 -2.76 -4.56 9.54
C ASP A 128 -1.38 -4.98 8.99
N ASN A 129 -0.32 -4.27 9.38
CA ASN A 129 1.07 -4.52 8.95
C ASN A 129 1.30 -4.48 7.45
N ARG A 130 0.40 -3.86 6.68
CA ARG A 130 0.61 -3.69 5.25
C ARG A 130 1.58 -2.57 4.95
N CYS A 131 2.51 -2.80 4.04
CA CYS A 131 3.32 -1.74 3.47
C CYS A 131 2.43 -0.79 2.67
N LEU A 132 2.55 0.50 2.97
CA LEU A 132 1.84 1.57 2.29
C LEU A 132 2.77 2.29 1.31
N PHE A 133 4.06 2.30 1.59
CA PHE A 133 5.06 2.97 0.77
C PHE A 133 6.43 2.32 0.94
N GLN A 134 7.18 2.23 -0.15
CA GLN A 134 8.58 1.85 -0.19
C GLN A 134 9.28 2.64 -1.29
N ASN A 135 10.35 3.35 -0.95
CA ASN A 135 11.12 4.11 -1.94
C ASN A 135 12.09 3.21 -2.74
N ASP A 136 12.62 3.77 -3.82
CA ASP A 136 13.54 3.12 -4.76
C ASP A 136 14.96 2.88 -4.21
N LYS A 137 15.27 3.36 -3.00
CA LYS A 137 16.57 3.13 -2.34
C LYS A 137 16.67 1.75 -1.68
N LEU A 138 15.57 0.99 -1.63
CA LEU A 138 15.60 -0.41 -1.22
C LEU A 138 16.15 -1.27 -2.35
N LEU A 139 17.44 -1.64 -2.23
CA LEU A 139 18.13 -2.41 -3.25
C LEU A 139 17.70 -3.90 -3.25
N PRO A 140 17.62 -4.56 -4.42
CA PRO A 140 17.31 -5.99 -4.51
C PRO A 140 18.27 -6.88 -3.70
N ALA A 141 19.54 -6.51 -3.55
CA ALA A 141 20.47 -7.25 -2.69
C ALA A 141 19.97 -7.33 -1.24
N ARG A 142 19.35 -6.26 -0.75
CA ARG A 142 18.84 -6.11 0.62
C ARG A 142 17.48 -6.79 0.83
N ALA A 143 16.62 -6.77 -0.18
CA ALA A 143 15.20 -7.13 -0.05
C ALA A 143 14.66 -8.14 -1.09
N ILE A 144 15.48 -8.60 -2.02
CA ILE A 144 15.18 -9.54 -3.10
C ILE A 144 14.25 -9.00 -4.19
N ILE A 145 13.07 -8.48 -3.81
CA ILE A 145 12.06 -7.99 -4.75
C ILE A 145 12.14 -6.47 -4.91
N GLN A 146 11.55 -5.96 -5.99
CA GLN A 146 11.54 -4.54 -6.29
C GLN A 146 10.70 -3.76 -5.26
N PRO A 147 11.05 -2.49 -4.98
CA PRO A 147 10.30 -1.60 -4.08
C PRO A 147 8.78 -1.60 -4.27
N SER A 148 8.31 -1.55 -5.52
CA SER A 148 6.89 -1.54 -5.84
C SER A 148 6.17 -2.85 -5.49
N GLU A 149 6.89 -3.98 -5.46
CA GLU A 149 6.36 -5.30 -5.12
C GLU A 149 6.17 -5.48 -3.61
N TRP A 150 6.72 -4.59 -2.79
CA TRP A 150 6.50 -4.57 -1.34
C TRP A 150 5.16 -3.95 -0.95
N ILE A 151 4.63 -3.02 -1.76
CA ILE A 151 3.41 -2.29 -1.45
C ILE A 151 2.23 -3.25 -1.32
N GLY A 152 1.48 -3.15 -0.23
CA GLY A 152 0.34 -4.01 0.09
C GLY A 152 0.69 -5.34 0.78
N GLN A 153 1.96 -5.74 0.80
CA GLN A 153 2.38 -6.96 1.49
C GLN A 153 2.26 -6.83 3.01
N ASN A 154 1.88 -7.93 3.66
CA ASN A 154 1.80 -7.99 5.12
C ASN A 154 3.18 -8.30 5.71
N TYR A 155 3.74 -7.35 6.44
CA TYR A 155 5.08 -7.46 7.00
C TYR A 155 5.20 -8.54 8.06
N LEU A 156 4.10 -8.91 8.75
CA LEU A 156 4.12 -10.00 9.73
C LEU A 156 4.63 -11.31 9.15
N TRP A 157 4.42 -11.54 7.85
CA TRP A 157 5.00 -12.71 7.20
C TRP A 157 6.51 -12.72 7.37
N TYR A 158 7.21 -11.61 7.10
CA TYR A 158 8.67 -11.53 7.18
C TYR A 158 9.21 -11.59 8.61
N TRP A 159 8.39 -11.26 9.61
CA TRP A 159 8.70 -11.39 11.04
C TRP A 159 8.49 -12.81 11.60
N ARG A 160 7.96 -13.76 10.82
CA ARG A 160 7.50 -15.07 11.33
C ARG A 160 8.57 -15.87 12.09
N ASP A 161 9.84 -15.67 11.76
CA ASP A 161 10.99 -16.34 12.38
C ASP A 161 11.74 -15.44 13.40
N SER A 162 11.21 -14.24 13.68
CA SER A 162 11.77 -13.20 14.57
C SER A 162 10.66 -12.43 15.31
N MET A 163 9.62 -13.14 15.75
CA MET A 163 8.45 -12.54 16.39
C MET A 163 8.74 -11.90 17.74
N ASP A 164 9.85 -12.26 18.38
CA ASP A 164 10.42 -11.60 19.56
C ASP A 164 10.85 -10.16 19.25
N ASP A 165 11.65 -9.95 18.19
CA ASP A 165 12.06 -8.62 17.73
C ASP A 165 10.82 -7.76 17.39
N TYR A 166 9.83 -8.37 16.73
CA TYR A 166 8.59 -7.67 16.38
C TYR A 166 7.80 -7.23 17.62
N LYS A 167 7.68 -8.08 18.64
CA LYS A 167 6.98 -7.74 19.89
C LYS A 167 7.67 -6.57 20.59
N GLN A 168 8.99 -6.62 20.68
CA GLN A 168 9.78 -5.53 21.26
C GLN A 168 9.56 -4.22 20.50
N LEU A 169 9.61 -4.26 19.16
CA LEU A 169 9.33 -3.08 18.33
C LEU A 169 7.93 -2.51 18.61
N ARG A 170 6.92 -3.39 18.73
CA ARG A 170 5.53 -2.97 19.01
C ARG A 170 5.40 -2.32 20.38
N GLU A 171 6.05 -2.86 21.40
CA GLU A 171 6.07 -2.25 22.74
C GLU A 171 6.69 -0.86 22.70
N LEU A 172 7.84 -0.71 22.05
CA LEU A 172 8.51 0.59 21.90
C LEU A 172 7.63 1.59 21.14
N LEU A 173 7.00 1.19 20.02
CA LEU A 173 6.14 2.07 19.21
C LEU A 173 4.85 2.50 19.92
N THR A 174 4.44 1.83 21.01
CA THR A 174 3.31 2.30 21.83
C THR A 174 3.71 3.40 22.82
N ARG A 175 4.99 3.49 23.15
CA ARG A 175 5.53 4.44 24.13
C ARG A 175 6.21 5.63 23.48
N ASP A 176 6.96 5.36 22.41
CA ASP A 176 7.91 6.29 21.84
C ASP A 176 7.51 6.66 20.41
N VAL A 177 7.61 7.96 20.10
CA VAL A 177 7.35 8.47 18.74
C VAL A 177 8.54 8.30 17.79
N TYR A 178 9.72 8.00 18.36
CA TYR A 178 10.98 7.80 17.66
C TYR A 178 11.83 6.74 18.38
N ILE A 179 12.38 5.79 17.62
CA ILE A 179 13.24 4.72 18.10
C ILE A 179 14.51 4.72 17.24
N PRO A 180 15.66 5.16 17.78
CA PRO A 180 16.91 5.16 17.03
C PRO A 180 17.49 3.74 16.93
N LYS A 181 18.06 3.41 15.77
CA LYS A 181 18.94 2.26 15.54
C LYS A 181 18.37 0.95 16.09
N PHE A 182 17.09 0.69 15.82
CA PHE A 182 16.47 -0.56 16.20
C PHE A 182 17.06 -1.68 15.34
N GLU A 183 17.68 -2.65 16.00
CA GLU A 183 18.20 -3.85 15.36
C GLU A 183 17.13 -4.94 15.34
N TYR A 184 16.97 -5.60 14.19
CA TYR A 184 16.00 -6.67 14.04
C TYR A 184 16.36 -7.64 12.92
N ARG A 185 15.73 -8.81 12.97
CA ARG A 185 15.91 -9.86 11.97
C ARG A 185 14.63 -10.01 11.16
N LEU A 186 14.75 -10.30 9.87
CA LEU A 186 13.62 -10.71 9.03
C LEU A 186 14.01 -11.91 8.17
N ARG A 187 13.01 -12.75 7.89
CA ARG A 187 13.07 -13.67 6.77
C ARG A 187 12.79 -12.90 5.50
N ARG A 188 13.65 -13.03 4.50
CA ARG A 188 13.49 -12.41 3.17
C ARG A 188 12.60 -13.26 2.25
N PRO A 189 12.14 -12.72 1.10
CA PRO A 189 11.33 -13.48 0.14
C PRO A 189 11.98 -14.75 -0.40
N ASP A 190 13.32 -14.76 -0.56
CA ASP A 190 14.10 -15.95 -0.96
C ASP A 190 14.23 -17.01 0.15
N GLY A 191 13.71 -16.70 1.34
CA GLY A 191 13.72 -17.56 2.50
C GLY A 191 14.95 -17.42 3.40
N SER A 192 15.97 -16.65 3.01
CA SER A 192 17.14 -16.41 3.85
C SER A 192 16.81 -15.46 5.01
N MET A 193 17.65 -15.46 6.05
CA MET A 193 17.55 -14.53 7.16
C MET A 193 18.54 -13.36 6.99
N ALA A 194 18.11 -12.17 7.37
CA ALA A 194 18.94 -10.98 7.38
C ALA A 194 18.71 -10.15 8.65
N ARG A 195 19.77 -9.50 9.11
CA ARG A 195 19.77 -8.53 10.20
C ARG A 195 19.78 -7.12 9.61
N TYR A 196 19.03 -6.21 10.23
CA TYR A 196 18.84 -4.84 9.79
C TYR A 196 18.99 -3.88 10.96
N LEU A 197 19.47 -2.68 10.68
CA LEU A 197 19.41 -1.53 11.60
C LEU A 197 18.49 -0.47 10.99
N THR A 198 17.56 0.08 11.78
CA THR A 198 16.57 1.05 11.26
C THR A 198 16.11 2.01 12.35
N ASP A 199 16.04 3.28 12.00
CA ASP A 199 15.35 4.30 12.79
C ASP A 199 13.85 4.20 12.52
N TYR A 200 13.04 4.13 13.58
CA TYR A 200 11.58 4.08 13.46
C TYR A 200 10.92 5.35 13.98
N TYR A 201 9.89 5.80 13.26
CA TYR A 201 9.04 6.92 13.63
C TYR A 201 7.58 6.49 13.63
N THR A 202 6.77 7.04 14.53
CA THR A 202 5.30 6.90 14.45
C THR A 202 4.72 8.13 13.77
N ALA A 203 3.75 7.92 12.89
CA ALA A 203 3.02 9.03 12.26
C ALA A 203 1.58 8.63 11.93
N ASN A 204 0.80 9.60 11.49
CA ASN A 204 -0.45 9.38 10.78
C ASN A 204 -0.21 9.64 9.29
N TYR A 205 -0.49 8.65 8.44
CA TYR A 205 -0.31 8.78 7.00
C TYR A 205 -1.53 8.21 6.29
N LEU A 206 -2.17 9.03 5.44
CA LEU A 206 -3.43 8.69 4.78
C LEU A 206 -4.54 8.31 5.77
N GLY A 207 -4.59 8.97 6.94
CA GLY A 207 -5.56 8.72 8.00
C GLY A 207 -5.35 7.40 8.76
N VAL A 208 -4.19 6.76 8.62
CA VAL A 208 -3.83 5.51 9.29
C VAL A 208 -2.60 5.71 10.18
N PRO A 209 -2.59 5.19 11.42
CA PRO A 209 -1.39 5.13 12.24
C PRO A 209 -0.36 4.20 11.59
N VAL A 210 0.84 4.72 11.37
CA VAL A 210 1.93 4.02 10.67
C VAL A 210 3.20 4.02 11.51
N ARG A 211 4.08 3.06 11.20
CA ARG A 211 5.50 3.15 11.50
C ARG A 211 6.26 3.44 10.22
N ILE A 212 7.19 4.37 10.30
CA ILE A 212 8.09 4.73 9.20
C ILE A 212 9.48 4.23 9.58
N GLY A 213 10.01 3.30 8.80
CA GLY A 213 11.39 2.83 8.94
C GLY A 213 12.30 3.62 8.00
N VAL A 214 13.34 4.23 8.54
CA VAL A 214 14.40 4.94 7.81
C VAL A 214 15.72 4.24 8.09
N SER A 215 16.48 3.93 7.04
CA SER A 215 17.73 3.17 7.21
C SER A 215 18.74 3.52 6.13
N ASP A 216 20.01 3.41 6.48
CA ASP A 216 21.09 3.41 5.50
C ASP A 216 20.98 2.18 4.59
N VAL A 217 21.33 2.36 3.32
CA VAL A 217 21.27 1.26 2.33
C VAL A 217 22.25 0.14 2.65
N SER A 218 23.31 0.44 3.40
CA SER A 218 24.36 -0.49 3.84
C SER A 218 24.13 -1.11 5.22
N GLU A 219 23.12 -0.66 5.98
CA GLU A 219 22.87 -1.13 7.35
C GLU A 219 22.05 -2.43 7.40
N TRP A 220 22.61 -3.47 6.79
CA TRP A 220 22.05 -4.82 6.82
C TRP A 220 23.12 -5.86 6.53
N GLU A 221 22.86 -7.10 6.93
CA GLU A 221 23.70 -8.24 6.58
C GLU A 221 22.89 -9.53 6.50
N LEU A 222 23.42 -10.50 5.75
CA LEU A 222 22.92 -11.87 5.80
C LEU A 222 23.37 -12.55 7.08
N ILE A 223 22.44 -13.24 7.73
CA ILE A 223 22.77 -14.10 8.86
C ILE A 223 23.11 -15.46 8.25
N ASN A 224 24.39 -15.81 8.26
CA ASN A 224 24.82 -17.15 7.85
C ASN A 224 24.36 -18.16 8.90
N HIS A 225 23.78 -19.26 8.43
CA HIS A 225 23.52 -20.46 9.23
C HIS A 225 24.81 -21.23 9.49
#